data_AF-A0A7S0U8I1-F1
#
_entry.id   AF-A0A7S0U8I1-F1
#
_cell.length_a   1.000
_cell.length_b   1.000
_cell.length_c   1.000
_cell.angle_alpha   90.00
_cell.angle_beta   90.00
_cell.angle_gamma   90.00
#
_symmetry.space_group_name_H-M   'P 1'
#
loop_
_entity.id
_entity.type
_entity.pdbx_description
1 polymer ?
#
loop_
_entity_poly.entity_id
_entity_poly.type
_entity_poly.pdbx_seq_one_letter_code
_entity_poly.pdbx_strand_id
1 'polypeptide(L)'
;TLYALERKLFQERACSDLGQDAVRAIDLMEFNLGMQTARTAQLTAVTSMKMFWRHLSKRNHKGHIADELMTRLETYDAAAAKAKEEYTWMLEKYANSAQLLREWGTFCDTVLNNEKMAVEARMQAVALENQMQELQGHHDQMQG
;
A
#
# COMPACT_ATOMS: atom_id res chain seq x y z
N THR A 1 -11.42 13.88 6.13
CA THR A 1 -12.28 12.70 5.93
C THR A 1 -12.55 12.05 7.28
N LEU A 2 -13.68 11.34 7.45
CA LEU A 2 -14.01 10.59 8.68
C LEU A 2 -12.85 9.72 9.19
N TYR A 3 -12.06 9.18 8.25
CA TYR A 3 -10.86 8.37 8.49
C TYR A 3 -9.72 9.11 9.22
N ALA A 4 -9.50 10.39 8.91
CA ALA A 4 -8.51 11.22 9.62
C ALA A 4 -8.98 11.52 11.06
N LEU A 5 -10.29 11.61 11.28
CA LEU A 5 -10.89 11.85 12.59
C LEU A 5 -10.80 10.58 13.47
N GLU A 6 -11.03 9.39 12.90
CA GLU A 6 -10.94 8.11 13.61
C GLU A 6 -9.50 7.77 14.01
N ARG A 7 -8.52 8.05 13.13
CA ARG A 7 -7.09 7.93 13.49
C ARG A 7 -6.68 8.89 14.61
N LYS A 8 -7.21 10.12 14.57
CA LYS A 8 -6.95 11.14 15.59
C LYS A 8 -7.52 10.73 16.95
N LEU A 9 -8.75 10.21 16.98
CA LEU A 9 -9.40 9.72 18.21
C LEU A 9 -8.73 8.46 18.79
N PHE A 10 -8.23 7.56 17.94
CA PHE A 10 -7.52 6.36 18.39
C PHE A 10 -6.15 6.71 19.00
N GLN A 11 -5.47 7.75 18.48
CA GLN A 11 -4.20 8.22 19.02
C GLN A 11 -4.32 9.17 20.19
N GLU A 12 -5.33 10.03 20.26
CA GLU A 12 -5.60 10.87 21.45
C GLU A 12 -5.80 10.02 22.71
N ARG A 13 -6.37 8.81 22.56
CA ARG A 13 -6.47 7.84 23.65
C ARG A 13 -5.17 7.11 23.99
N ALA A 14 -4.21 7.05 23.07
CA ALA A 14 -2.90 6.42 23.26
C ALA A 14 -1.80 7.42 23.68
N CYS A 15 -2.01 8.72 23.46
CA CYS A 15 -1.03 9.79 23.68
C CYS A 15 -1.23 10.57 24.99
N SER A 16 -2.07 10.12 25.93
CA SER A 16 -2.33 10.88 27.16
C SER A 16 -1.10 11.11 28.04
N ASP A 17 0.04 10.43 27.79
CA ASP A 17 1.24 10.54 28.63
C ASP A 17 2.50 11.16 27.96
N LEU A 18 2.54 11.45 26.65
CA LEU A 18 3.78 11.87 25.97
C LEU A 18 3.57 12.97 24.92
N GLY A 19 3.48 14.23 25.38
CA GLY A 19 3.24 15.40 24.53
C GLY A 19 4.27 15.71 23.43
N GLN A 20 5.46 15.08 23.44
CA GLN A 20 6.46 15.20 22.37
C GLN A 20 6.29 14.17 21.24
N ASP A 21 5.69 13.01 21.53
CA ASP A 21 5.49 11.95 20.53
C ASP A 21 4.27 12.23 19.65
N ALA A 22 3.25 12.91 20.19
CA ALA A 22 2.08 13.33 19.42
C ALA A 22 2.42 14.35 18.32
N VAL A 23 3.33 15.29 18.58
CA VAL A 23 3.77 16.30 17.58
C VAL A 23 4.53 15.63 16.43
N ARG A 24 5.46 14.71 16.74
CA ARG A 24 6.17 13.93 15.72
C ARG A 24 5.24 13.04 14.90
N ALA A 25 4.17 12.51 15.52
CA ALA A 25 3.16 11.74 14.82
C ALA A 25 2.35 12.61 13.83
N ILE A 26 2.00 13.84 14.20
CA ILE A 26 1.29 14.78 13.32
C ILE A 26 2.16 15.15 12.12
N ASP A 27 3.43 15.53 12.34
CA ASP A 27 4.36 15.88 11.25
C ASP A 27 4.56 14.71 10.27
N LEU A 28 4.68 13.49 10.79
CA LEU A 28 4.81 12.29 9.98
C LEU A 28 3.52 12.01 9.18
N MET A 29 2.35 12.28 9.75
CA MET A 29 1.08 12.16 9.03
C MET A 29 0.96 13.16 7.89
N GLU A 30 1.29 14.43 8.14
CA GLU A 30 1.26 15.47 7.11
C GLU A 30 2.23 15.17 5.97
N PHE A 31 3.44 14.70 6.30
CA PHE A 31 4.42 14.25 5.32
C PHE A 31 3.88 13.10 4.45
N ASN A 32 3.28 12.07 5.08
CA ASN A 32 2.70 10.93 4.36
C ASN A 32 1.53 11.35 3.47
N LEU A 33 0.67 12.26 3.94
CA LEU A 33 -0.43 12.82 3.16
C LEU A 33 0.07 13.61 1.93
N GLY A 34 1.13 14.40 2.11
CA GLY A 34 1.80 15.11 1.02
C GLY A 34 2.38 14.17 -0.03
N MET A 35 3.08 13.13 0.42
CA MET A 35 3.64 12.08 -0.45
C MET A 35 2.56 11.34 -1.25
N GLN A 36 1.42 11.04 -0.64
CA GLN A 36 0.29 10.41 -1.32
C GLN A 36 -0.36 11.33 -2.35
N THR A 37 -0.54 12.59 -2.01
CA THR A 37 -1.08 13.59 -2.94
C THR A 37 -0.17 13.70 -4.16
N ALA A 38 1.15 13.77 -3.95
CA ALA A 38 2.14 13.79 -5.01
C ALA A 38 2.10 12.52 -5.88
N ARG A 39 2.02 11.33 -5.27
CA ARG A 39 1.92 10.05 -5.99
C ARG A 39 0.63 9.97 -6.83
N THR A 40 -0.50 10.42 -6.28
CA THR A 40 -1.79 10.44 -6.98
C THR A 40 -1.76 11.38 -8.19
N ALA A 41 -1.15 12.56 -8.02
CA ALA A 41 -0.94 13.50 -9.11
C ALA A 41 -0.04 12.91 -10.22
N GLN A 42 1.06 12.24 -9.84
CA GLN A 42 1.93 11.52 -10.79
C GLN A 42 1.17 10.43 -11.54
N LEU A 43 0.37 9.61 -10.85
CA LEU A 43 -0.41 8.54 -11.47
C LEU A 43 -1.43 9.09 -12.49
N THR A 44 -2.06 10.22 -12.15
CA THR A 44 -2.97 10.95 -13.04
C THR A 44 -2.25 11.48 -14.27
N ALA A 45 -1.05 12.03 -14.09
CA ALA A 45 -0.21 12.50 -15.19
C ALA A 45 0.20 11.35 -16.11
N VAL A 46 0.68 10.23 -15.57
CA VAL A 46 1.06 9.03 -16.33
C VAL A 46 -0.15 8.46 -17.09
N THR A 47 -1.32 8.39 -16.45
CA THR A 47 -2.56 7.95 -17.09
C THR A 47 -2.94 8.86 -18.26
N SER A 48 -2.84 10.17 -18.06
CA SER A 48 -3.12 11.17 -19.11
C SER A 48 -2.13 11.05 -20.27
N MET A 49 -0.84 10.86 -19.99
CA MET A 49 0.19 10.59 -21.00
C MET A 49 -0.12 9.32 -21.78
N LYS A 50 -0.51 8.23 -21.11
CA LYS A 50 -0.91 6.98 -21.77
C LYS A 50 -2.11 7.18 -22.71
N MET A 51 -3.11 7.95 -22.28
CA MET A 51 -4.27 8.28 -23.14
C MET A 51 -3.87 9.11 -24.36
N PHE A 52 -2.97 10.08 -24.18
CA PHE A 52 -2.40 10.89 -25.25
C PHE A 52 -1.65 10.04 -26.27
N TRP A 53 -0.73 9.17 -25.82
CA TRP A 53 0.03 8.27 -26.69
C TRP A 53 -0.86 7.28 -27.44
N ARG A 54 -1.89 6.74 -26.77
CA ARG A 54 -2.91 5.90 -27.41
C ARG A 54 -3.68 6.64 -28.50
N HIS A 55 -3.98 7.93 -28.31
CA HIS A 55 -4.61 8.75 -29.34
C HIS A 55 -3.68 9.02 -30.52
N LEU A 56 -2.40 9.29 -30.26
CA LEU A 56 -1.40 9.50 -31.31
C LEU A 56 -1.16 8.24 -32.14
N SER A 57 -1.01 7.07 -31.50
CA SER A 57 -0.86 5.77 -32.16
C SER A 57 -2.04 5.48 -33.10
N LYS A 58 -3.29 5.67 -32.63
CA LYS A 58 -4.50 5.43 -33.44
C LYS A 58 -4.63 6.34 -34.67
N ARG A 59 -4.16 7.59 -34.59
CA ARG A 59 -4.31 8.59 -35.66
C ARG A 59 -3.14 8.64 -36.63
N ASN A 60 -2.00 8.06 -36.28
CA ASN A 60 -0.77 8.22 -37.05
C ASN A 60 -0.22 6.85 -37.46
N HIS A 61 -0.54 6.40 -38.68
CA HIS A 61 -0.14 5.09 -39.23
C HIS A 61 1.39 4.86 -39.38
N LYS A 62 2.23 5.74 -38.85
CA LYS A 62 3.71 5.67 -38.86
C LYS A 62 4.34 5.82 -37.47
N GLY A 63 3.55 5.80 -36.41
CA GLY A 63 3.98 6.08 -35.04
C GLY A 63 4.62 4.91 -34.31
N HIS A 64 5.65 4.26 -34.86
CA HIS A 64 6.33 3.11 -34.22
C HIS A 64 6.73 3.36 -32.76
N ILE A 65 7.15 4.58 -32.42
CA ILE A 65 7.53 4.97 -31.06
C ILE A 65 6.32 4.98 -30.11
N ALA A 66 5.16 5.46 -30.57
CA ALA A 66 3.95 5.48 -29.76
C ALA A 66 3.43 4.05 -29.50
N ASP A 67 3.52 3.17 -30.49
CA ASP A 67 3.14 1.77 -30.35
C ASP A 67 4.09 1.02 -29.39
N GLU A 68 5.41 1.20 -29.55
CA GLU A 68 6.40 0.56 -28.68
C GLU A 68 6.25 1.01 -27.21
N LEU A 69 6.03 2.31 -26.98
CA LEU A 69 5.79 2.83 -25.64
C LEU A 69 4.50 2.26 -25.04
N MET A 70 3.43 2.14 -25.84
CA MET A 70 2.18 1.54 -25.41
C MET A 70 2.36 0.06 -25.03
N THR A 71 3.07 -0.72 -25.83
CA THR A 71 3.39 -2.12 -25.53
C THR A 71 4.16 -2.25 -24.21
N ARG A 72 5.14 -1.37 -23.96
CA ARG A 72 5.89 -1.37 -22.69
C ARG A 72 4.99 -1.05 -21.51
N LEU A 73 4.12 -0.03 -21.62
CA LEU A 73 3.16 0.31 -20.57
C LEU A 73 2.19 -0.84 -20.28
N GLU A 74 1.69 -1.53 -21.31
CA GLU A 74 0.81 -2.69 -21.15
C GLU A 74 1.54 -3.88 -20.51
N THR A 75 2.84 -4.05 -20.79
CA THR A 75 3.66 -5.08 -20.14
C THR A 75 3.79 -4.83 -18.63
N TYR A 76 3.96 -3.58 -18.20
CA TYR A 76 4.00 -3.23 -16.78
C TYR A 76 2.66 -3.49 -16.08
N ASP A 77 1.54 -3.13 -16.72
CA ASP A 77 0.20 -3.43 -16.17
C ASP A 77 -0.02 -4.94 -16.02
N ALA A 78 0.37 -5.73 -17.03
CA ALA A 78 0.25 -7.18 -17.00
C ALA A 78 1.14 -7.81 -15.90
N ALA A 79 2.37 -7.31 -15.71
CA ALA A 79 3.25 -7.75 -14.64
C ALA A 79 2.66 -7.43 -13.25
N ALA A 80 2.08 -6.25 -13.07
CA ALA A 80 1.40 -5.87 -11.83
C ALA A 80 0.17 -6.75 -11.56
N ALA A 81 -0.63 -7.06 -12.58
CA ALA A 81 -1.78 -7.96 -12.46
C ALA A 81 -1.35 -9.37 -12.04
N LYS A 82 -0.32 -9.93 -12.69
CA LYS A 82 0.23 -11.24 -12.33
C LYS A 82 0.77 -11.26 -10.90
N ALA A 83 1.55 -10.24 -10.50
CA ALA A 83 2.06 -10.15 -9.14
C ALA A 83 0.93 -10.11 -8.10
N LYS A 84 -0.18 -9.40 -8.40
CA LYS A 84 -1.36 -9.38 -7.55
C LYS A 84 -1.97 -10.78 -7.37
N GLU A 85 -2.10 -11.55 -8.45
CA GLU A 85 -2.60 -12.94 -8.39
C GLU A 85 -1.69 -13.81 -7.50
N GLU A 86 -0.37 -13.74 -7.70
CA GLU A 86 0.61 -14.48 -6.91
C GLU A 86 0.55 -14.13 -5.42
N TYR A 87 0.49 -12.83 -5.08
CA TYR A 87 0.33 -12.40 -3.68
C TYR A 87 -0.97 -12.91 -3.07
N THR A 88 -2.07 -12.87 -3.81
CA THR A 88 -3.37 -13.34 -3.33
C THR A 88 -3.30 -14.84 -3.03
N TRP A 89 -2.75 -15.63 -3.94
CA TRP A 89 -2.52 -17.06 -3.76
C TRP A 89 -1.58 -17.36 -2.57
N MET A 90 -0.48 -16.61 -2.42
CA MET A 90 0.43 -16.78 -1.29
C MET A 90 -0.24 -16.47 0.05
N LEU A 91 -1.10 -15.43 0.12
CA LEU A 91 -1.81 -15.07 1.33
C LEU A 91 -2.87 -16.11 1.71
N GLU A 92 -3.53 -16.74 0.73
CA GLU A 92 -4.43 -17.87 0.98
C GLU A 92 -3.67 -19.08 1.54
N LYS A 93 -2.49 -19.37 1.00
CA LYS A 93 -1.67 -20.52 1.40
C LYS A 93 -0.92 -20.32 2.72
N TYR A 94 -0.48 -19.09 2.99
CA TYR A 94 0.36 -18.73 4.14
C TYR A 94 -0.29 -17.60 4.95
N ALA A 95 -1.55 -17.79 5.35
CA ALA A 95 -2.36 -16.79 6.05
C ALA A 95 -1.75 -16.32 7.38
N ASN A 96 -0.85 -17.10 7.98
CA ASN A 96 -0.19 -16.80 9.26
C ASN A 96 1.21 -16.16 9.08
N SER A 97 1.45 -15.46 7.97
CA SER A 97 2.72 -14.75 7.75
C SER A 97 2.54 -13.24 7.83
N ALA A 98 2.93 -12.65 8.96
CA ALA A 98 2.90 -11.20 9.13
C ALA A 98 3.84 -10.47 8.15
N GLN A 99 4.99 -11.09 7.83
CA GLN A 99 5.92 -10.56 6.84
C GLN A 99 5.30 -10.51 5.44
N LEU A 100 4.58 -11.57 5.03
CA LEU A 100 3.90 -11.60 3.73
C LEU A 100 2.80 -10.53 3.65
N LEU A 101 2.05 -10.30 4.73
CA LEU A 101 1.06 -9.23 4.82
C LEU A 101 1.71 -7.83 4.72
N ARG A 102 2.90 -7.61 5.30
CA ARG A 102 3.65 -6.35 5.17
C ARG A 102 4.14 -6.11 3.74
N GLU A 103 4.64 -7.15 3.08
CA GLU A 103 5.07 -7.08 1.68
C GLU A 103 3.88 -6.84 0.74
N TRP A 104 2.77 -7.52 0.97
CA TRP A 104 1.50 -7.24 0.29
C TRP A 104 1.02 -5.80 0.50
N GLY A 105 1.12 -5.29 1.73
CA GLY A 105 0.80 -3.90 2.03
C GLY A 105 1.69 -2.91 1.27
N THR A 106 2.99 -3.20 1.16
CA THR A 106 3.93 -2.40 0.36
C THR A 106 3.59 -2.45 -1.13
N PHE A 107 3.25 -3.62 -1.65
CA PHE A 107 2.82 -3.79 -3.04
C PHE A 107 1.51 -3.01 -3.34
N CYS A 108 0.52 -3.09 -2.44
CA CYS A 108 -0.72 -2.33 -2.56
C CYS A 108 -0.47 -0.81 -2.59
N ASP A 109 0.42 -0.32 -1.73
CA ASP A 109 0.77 1.09 -1.63
C ASP A 109 1.52 1.57 -2.89
N THR A 110 2.59 0.86 -3.26
CA THR A 110 3.55 1.31 -4.27
C THR A 110 3.19 0.97 -5.70
N VAL A 111 2.63 -0.21 -5.95
CA VAL A 111 2.33 -0.71 -7.30
C VAL A 111 0.87 -0.51 -7.65
N LEU A 112 -0.04 -0.88 -6.74
CA LEU A 112 -1.48 -0.74 -6.99
C LEU A 112 -2.03 0.66 -6.69
N ASN A 113 -1.25 1.50 -6.00
CA ASN A 113 -1.68 2.81 -5.50
C ASN A 113 -3.01 2.74 -4.73
N ASN A 114 -3.18 1.70 -3.92
CA ASN A 114 -4.37 1.44 -3.12
C ASN A 114 -4.01 1.47 -1.63
N GLU A 115 -4.10 2.67 -1.06
CA GLU A 115 -3.78 2.92 0.35
C GLU A 115 -4.65 2.10 1.30
N LYS A 116 -5.96 2.02 1.03
CA LYS A 116 -6.90 1.32 1.89
C LYS A 116 -6.47 -0.14 2.09
N MET A 117 -6.18 -0.83 0.97
CA MET A 117 -5.68 -2.21 1.02
C MET A 117 -4.32 -2.32 1.71
N ALA A 118 -3.43 -1.33 1.50
CA ALA A 118 -2.13 -1.32 2.16
C ALA A 118 -2.22 -1.21 3.68
N VAL A 119 -3.12 -0.34 4.18
CA VAL A 119 -3.36 -0.18 5.61
C VAL A 119 -4.01 -1.41 6.21
N GLU A 120 -5.04 -1.96 5.55
CA GLU A 120 -5.70 -3.20 5.99
C GLU A 120 -4.69 -4.34 6.14
N ALA A 121 -3.80 -4.54 5.16
CA ALA A 121 -2.77 -5.56 5.21
C ALA A 121 -1.76 -5.34 6.36
N ARG A 122 -1.30 -4.11 6.57
CA ARG A 122 -0.38 -3.77 7.67
C ARG A 122 -1.03 -3.95 9.04
N MET A 123 -2.32 -3.61 9.18
CA MET A 123 -3.06 -3.83 10.42
C MET A 123 -3.25 -5.32 10.73
N GLN A 124 -3.55 -6.13 9.71
CA GLN A 124 -3.61 -7.59 9.87
C GLN A 124 -2.27 -8.17 10.29
N ALA A 125 -1.15 -7.68 9.73
CA ALA A 125 0.19 -8.11 10.13
C ALA A 125 0.47 -7.82 11.62
N VAL A 126 0.14 -6.61 12.10
CA VAL A 126 0.31 -6.22 13.51
C VAL A 126 -0.56 -7.08 14.42
N ALA A 127 -1.82 -7.31 14.05
CA ALA A 127 -2.73 -8.15 14.83
C ALA A 127 -2.20 -9.58 14.97
N LEU A 128 -1.67 -10.15 13.88
CA LEU A 128 -1.09 -11.49 13.88
C LEU A 128 0.17 -11.58 14.75
N GLU A 129 1.05 -10.57 14.70
CA GLU A 129 2.25 -10.51 15.56
C GLU A 129 1.90 -10.44 17.04
N ASN A 130 0.91 -9.63 17.41
CA ASN A 130 0.42 -9.54 18.79
C ASN A 130 -0.14 -10.90 19.25
N GLN A 131 -0.93 -11.57 18.42
CA GLN A 131 -1.48 -12.89 18.73
C GLN A 131 -0.37 -13.94 18.92
N MET A 132 0.68 -13.91 18.09
CA MET A 132 1.82 -14.81 18.24
C MET A 132 2.61 -14.55 19.53
N GLN A 133 2.77 -13.29 19.93
CA GLN A 133 3.43 -12.92 21.18
C GLN A 133 2.64 -13.38 22.42
N GLU A 134 1.31 -13.22 22.40
CA GLU A 134 0.43 -13.70 23.48
C GLU A 134 0.51 -15.23 23.64
N LEU A 135 0.53 -15.97 22.52
CA LEU A 135 0.67 -17.42 22.53
C LEU A 135 2.03 -17.89 23.07
N GLN A 136 3.11 -17.15 22.75
CA GLN A 136 4.45 -17.46 23.25
C GLN A 136 4.58 -17.15 24.76
N GLY A 137 4.07 -15.99 25.21
CA GLY A 137 4.09 -15.62 26.63
C GLY A 137 3.30 -16.56 27.54
N HIS A 138 2.20 -17.14 27.03
CA HIS A 138 1.44 -18.17 27.75
C HIS A 138 2.14 -19.53 27.83
N HIS A 139 2.98 -19.88 26.84
CA HIS A 139 3.72 -21.14 26.85
C HIS A 139 4.85 -21.12 27.90
N ASP A 140 5.55 -20.00 28.01
CA ASP A 140 6.64 -19.81 28.97
C ASP A 140 6.15 -19.78 30.43
N GLN A 141 4.93 -19.30 30.68
CA GLN A 141 4.32 -19.30 32.02
C GLN A 141 3.81 -20.67 32.51
N MET A 142 3.62 -21.65 31.62
CA MET A 142 3.18 -23.00 32.00
C MET A 142 4.33 -24.01 32.13
N GLN A 143 5.55 -23.64 31.74
CA GLN A 143 6.75 -24.48 31.85
C GLN A 143 7.73 -24.03 32.95
N GLY A 144 7.49 -22.89 33.61
CA GLY A 144 8.23 -22.40 34.78
C GLY A 144 7.53 -22.70 36.08
#